data_AF-A0A930RVZ1-F1
#
_entry.id   AF-A0A930RVZ1-F1
#
_cell.length_a   1.000
_cell.length_b   1.000
_cell.length_c   1.000
_cell.angle_alpha   90.00
_cell.angle_beta   90.00
_cell.angle_gamma   90.00
#
_symmetry.space_group_name_H-M   'P 1'
#
loop_
_entity.id
_entity.type
_entity.pdbx_description
1 polymer ?
#
loop_
_entity_poly.entity_id
_entity_poly.type
_entity_poly.pdbx_seq_one_letter_code
_entity_poly.pdbx_strand_id
1 'polypeptide(L)'
;VYLLSGIMGNLASFAFSSSISAGASTALFGLMGAVVYLSRKHGYIRSFRQMGMQYAGLIVINIVLGFINSAVDNYGHLGGLVGGYLVMAAISFRGDRLTKPASRIAGIVAYFVIAFLLFWLGMKR
;
A
#
# COMPACT_ATOMS: atom_id res chain seq x y z
N VAL A 1 -4.85 5.32 7.33
CA VAL A 1 -4.38 4.27 6.39
C VAL A 1 -5.31 4.18 5.19
N TYR A 2 -6.54 3.68 5.35
CA TYR A 2 -7.49 3.44 4.24
C TYR A 2 -7.59 4.55 3.18
N LEU A 3 -7.92 5.78 3.59
CA LEU A 3 -8.09 6.90 2.66
C LEU A 3 -6.82 7.21 1.86
N LEU A 4 -5.68 7.34 2.56
CA LEU A 4 -4.38 7.65 1.94
C LEU A 4 -3.89 6.51 1.03
N SER A 5 -4.19 5.26 1.39
CA SER A 5 -3.94 4.12 0.51
C SER A 5 -4.79 4.16 -0.75
N GLY A 6 -6.08 4.49 -0.61
CA GLY A 6 -6.97 4.69 -1.75
C GLY A 6 -6.45 5.78 -2.68
N ILE A 7 -5.98 6.92 -2.15
CA ILE A 7 -5.39 7.99 -2.97
C ILE A 7 -4.18 7.47 -3.74
N MET A 8 -3.23 6.81 -3.07
CA MET A 8 -2.02 6.28 -3.72
C MET A 8 -2.36 5.23 -4.79
N GLY A 9 -3.31 4.34 -4.51
CA GLY A 9 -3.77 3.34 -5.46
C GLY A 9 -4.44 3.97 -6.69
N ASN A 10 -5.36 4.90 -6.50
CA ASN A 10 -6.00 5.58 -7.64
C ASN A 10 -5.00 6.42 -8.45
N LEU A 11 -3.99 7.04 -7.81
CA LEU A 11 -2.90 7.70 -8.53
C LEU A 11 -2.06 6.72 -9.37
N ALA A 12 -1.77 5.53 -8.85
CA ALA A 12 -1.06 4.51 -9.60
C ALA A 12 -1.89 3.99 -10.78
N SER A 13 -3.19 3.79 -10.58
CA SER A 13 -4.09 3.47 -11.68
C SER A 13 -4.14 4.59 -12.72
N PHE A 14 -4.26 5.84 -12.30
CA PHE A 14 -4.28 6.99 -13.20
C PHE A 14 -2.99 7.05 -14.04
N ALA A 15 -1.85 6.80 -13.42
CA ALA A 15 -0.56 6.80 -14.10
C ALA A 15 -0.37 5.66 -15.11
N PHE A 16 -0.91 4.46 -14.84
CA PHE A 16 -0.51 3.25 -15.57
C PHE A 16 -1.66 2.39 -16.13
N SER A 17 -2.88 2.48 -15.61
CA SER A 17 -4.04 1.77 -16.16
C SER A 17 -4.67 2.52 -17.32
N SER A 18 -5.09 1.81 -18.36
CA SER A 18 -5.83 2.37 -19.50
C SER A 18 -7.35 2.32 -19.31
N SER A 19 -7.83 1.69 -18.24
CA SER A 19 -9.26 1.58 -17.90
C SER A 19 -9.64 2.55 -16.79
N ILE A 20 -10.93 2.91 -16.75
CA ILE A 20 -11.49 3.69 -15.63
C ILE A 20 -11.47 2.79 -14.39
N SER A 21 -10.52 3.04 -13.49
CA SER A 21 -10.46 2.38 -12.19
C SER A 21 -11.01 3.33 -11.12
N ALA A 22 -12.12 2.93 -10.51
CA ALA A 22 -12.69 3.56 -9.34
C ALA A 22 -12.79 2.50 -8.23
N GLY A 23 -11.63 2.10 -7.71
CA GLY A 23 -11.52 0.90 -6.88
C GLY A 23 -11.41 1.19 -5.38
N ALA A 24 -12.46 0.93 -4.60
CA ALA A 24 -12.37 0.80 -3.14
C ALA A 24 -11.41 -0.33 -2.72
N SER A 25 -11.19 -1.31 -3.60
CA SER A 25 -10.25 -2.41 -3.42
C SER A 25 -8.79 -1.95 -3.28
N THR A 26 -8.42 -0.82 -3.89
CA THR A 26 -7.07 -0.24 -3.72
C THR A 26 -6.77 0.12 -2.26
N ALA A 27 -7.75 0.69 -1.57
CA ALA A 27 -7.65 1.04 -0.15
C ALA A 27 -7.57 -0.21 0.74
N LEU A 28 -8.25 -1.30 0.37
CA LEU A 28 -8.15 -2.60 1.05
C LEU A 28 -6.75 -3.19 0.90
N PHE A 29 -6.17 -3.18 -0.30
CA PHE A 29 -4.77 -3.57 -0.51
C PHE A 29 -3.81 -2.76 0.35
N GLY A 30 -4.07 -1.48 0.56
CA GLY A 30 -3.29 -0.67 1.50
C GLY A 30 -3.42 -1.09 2.96
N LEU A 31 -4.60 -1.52 3.41
CA LEU A 31 -4.72 -2.12 4.75
C LEU A 31 -3.87 -3.40 4.85
N MET A 32 -3.85 -4.23 3.81
CA MET A 32 -2.97 -5.41 3.78
C MET A 32 -1.49 -5.00 3.83
N GLY A 33 -1.09 -3.96 3.10
CA GLY A 33 0.26 -3.39 3.14
C GLY A 33 0.66 -2.87 4.51
N ALA A 34 -0.27 -2.25 5.24
CA ALA A 34 -0.05 -1.82 6.61
C ALA A 34 0.17 -3.01 7.56
N VAL A 35 -0.56 -4.12 7.37
CA VAL A 35 -0.33 -5.35 8.15
C VAL A 35 1.02 -5.98 7.81
N VAL A 36 1.45 -5.96 6.54
CA VAL A 36 2.79 -6.41 6.15
C VAL A 36 3.88 -5.57 6.81
N TYR A 37 3.71 -4.25 6.89
CA TYR A 37 4.62 -3.38 7.64
C TYR A 37 4.72 -3.78 9.11
N LEU A 38 3.58 -3.95 9.78
CA LEU A 38 3.50 -4.38 11.18
C LEU A 38 4.17 -5.73 11.40
N SER A 39 3.92 -6.71 10.52
CA SER A 39 4.56 -8.02 10.60
C SER A 39 6.08 -7.92 10.46
N ARG A 40 6.58 -7.09 9.53
CA ARG A 40 8.02 -6.90 9.34
C ARG A 40 8.66 -6.22 10.55
N LYS A 41 8.02 -5.19 11.10
CA LYS A 41 8.59 -4.35 12.15
C LYS A 41 8.39 -4.92 13.56
N HIS A 42 7.26 -5.59 13.79
CA HIS A 42 6.83 -6.13 15.07
C HIS A 42 6.63 -7.65 15.05
N GLY A 43 7.26 -8.36 14.10
CA GLY A 43 7.14 -9.82 13.93
C GLY A 43 7.69 -10.68 15.07
N TYR A 44 8.34 -10.08 16.07
CA TYR A 44 8.63 -10.74 17.35
C TYR A 44 7.34 -11.05 18.14
N ILE A 45 6.26 -10.32 17.86
CA ILE A 45 4.91 -10.62 18.35
C ILE A 45 4.28 -11.62 17.37
N ARG A 46 3.96 -12.81 17.89
CA ARG A 46 3.47 -13.95 17.09
C ARG A 46 2.24 -13.61 16.24
N SER A 47 1.30 -12.83 16.79
CA SER A 47 0.07 -12.44 16.09
C SER A 47 0.36 -11.58 14.86
N PHE A 48 1.25 -10.58 14.96
CA PHE A 48 1.65 -9.77 13.80
C PHE A 48 2.35 -10.61 12.73
N ARG A 49 3.22 -11.54 13.14
CA ARG A 49 3.88 -12.45 12.20
C ARG A 49 2.88 -13.32 11.44
N GLN A 50 1.94 -13.94 12.16
CA GLN A 50 0.90 -14.80 11.56
C GLN A 50 -0.01 -14.01 10.62
N MET A 51 -0.52 -12.87 11.06
CA MET A 51 -1.34 -12.00 10.20
C MET A 51 -0.57 -11.59 8.95
N GLY A 52 0.69 -11.15 9.08
CA GLY A 52 1.49 -10.77 7.92
C GLY A 52 1.67 -11.88 6.89
N MET A 53 1.87 -13.13 7.32
CA MET A 53 1.95 -14.27 6.40
C MET A 53 0.61 -14.54 5.70
N GLN A 54 -0.50 -14.46 6.42
CA GLN A 54 -1.85 -14.64 5.85
C GLN A 54 -2.15 -13.55 4.80
N TYR A 55 -1.94 -12.28 5.16
CA TYR A 55 -2.18 -11.17 4.25
C TYR A 55 -1.18 -11.15 3.07
N ALA A 56 0.08 -11.56 3.27
CA ALA A 56 1.00 -11.75 2.16
C ALA A 56 0.50 -12.81 1.16
N GLY A 57 -0.02 -13.93 1.66
CA GLY A 57 -0.67 -14.94 0.82
C GLY A 57 -1.87 -14.38 0.06
N LEU A 58 -2.75 -13.62 0.73
CA LEU A 58 -3.90 -12.97 0.08
C LEU A 58 -3.47 -11.96 -0.99
N ILE A 59 -2.43 -11.16 -0.74
CA ILE A 59 -1.88 -10.21 -1.71
C ILE A 59 -1.41 -10.96 -2.96
N VAL A 60 -0.63 -12.03 -2.79
CA VAL A 60 -0.12 -12.83 -3.91
C VAL A 60 -1.27 -13.42 -4.73
N ILE A 61 -2.26 -14.04 -4.06
CA ILE A 61 -3.42 -14.63 -4.72
C ILE A 61 -4.19 -13.57 -5.51
N ASN A 62 -4.50 -12.42 -4.91
CA ASN A 62 -5.29 -11.38 -5.59
C ASN A 62 -4.53 -10.76 -6.78
N ILE A 63 -3.21 -10.56 -6.68
CA ILE A 63 -2.41 -10.06 -7.80
C ILE A 63 -2.40 -11.06 -8.96
N VAL A 64 -2.21 -12.36 -8.66
CA VAL A 64 -2.26 -13.42 -9.68
C VAL A 64 -3.63 -13.46 -10.35
N LEU A 65 -4.72 -13.42 -9.56
CA LEU A 65 -6.08 -13.36 -10.09
C LEU A 65 -6.31 -12.11 -10.94
N GLY A 66 -5.71 -10.97 -10.57
CA GLY A 66 -5.80 -9.74 -11.33
C GLY A 66 -5.03 -9.76 -12.66
N PHE A 67 -3.99 -10.60 -12.79
CA PHE A 67 -3.36 -10.85 -14.10
C PHE A 67 -4.22 -11.73 -15.00
N ILE A 68 -5.07 -12.59 -14.41
CA ILE A 68 -5.98 -13.46 -15.15
C ILE A 68 -7.22 -12.69 -15.61
N ASN A 69 -7.73 -11.77 -14.78
CA ASN A 69 -8.92 -10.98 -15.07
C ASN A 69 -8.55 -9.54 -15.46
N SER A 70 -8.65 -9.21 -16.75
CA SER A 70 -8.34 -7.88 -17.30
C SER A 70 -9.22 -6.74 -16.79
N ALA A 71 -10.34 -7.03 -16.13
CA ALA A 71 -11.15 -6.02 -15.45
C ALA A 71 -10.55 -5.58 -14.10
N VAL A 72 -9.53 -6.28 -13.59
CA VAL A 72 -8.87 -5.97 -12.32
C VAL A 72 -7.68 -5.04 -12.56
N ASP A 73 -7.69 -3.92 -11.84
CA ASP A 73 -6.61 -2.95 -11.87
C ASP A 73 -5.49 -3.29 -10.88
N ASN A 74 -4.50 -4.03 -11.38
CA ASN A 74 -3.30 -4.41 -10.62
C ASN A 74 -2.41 -3.21 -10.29
N TYR A 75 -2.40 -2.15 -11.11
CA TYR A 75 -1.61 -0.94 -10.79
C TYR A 75 -2.19 -0.23 -9.57
N GLY A 76 -3.51 -0.11 -9.48
CA GLY A 76 -4.19 0.43 -8.31
C GLY A 76 -3.98 -0.42 -7.06
N HIS A 77 -4.01 -1.75 -7.17
CA HIS A 77 -3.73 -2.65 -6.05
C HIS A 77 -2.30 -2.51 -5.53
N LEU A 78 -1.32 -2.48 -6.42
CA LEU A 78 0.09 -2.28 -6.05
C LEU A 78 0.33 -0.88 -5.45
N GLY A 79 -0.25 0.16 -6.06
CA GLY A 79 -0.18 1.52 -5.52
C GLY A 79 -0.81 1.63 -4.14
N GLY A 80 -1.98 1.02 -3.94
CA GLY A 80 -2.66 0.94 -2.66
C GLY A 80 -1.82 0.24 -1.60
N LEU A 81 -1.26 -0.92 -1.94
CA LEU A 81 -0.37 -1.72 -1.09
C LEU A 81 0.84 -0.90 -0.61
N VAL A 82 1.56 -0.28 -1.55
CA VAL A 82 2.72 0.58 -1.24
C VAL A 82 2.30 1.77 -0.40
N GLY A 83 1.21 2.46 -0.77
CA GLY A 83 0.69 3.59 -0.02
C GLY A 83 0.34 3.25 1.42
N GLY A 84 -0.33 2.12 1.65
CA GLY A 84 -0.65 1.64 2.99
C GLY A 84 0.57 1.26 3.82
N TYR A 85 1.55 0.59 3.21
CA TYR A 85 2.82 0.28 3.86
C TYR A 85 3.56 1.56 4.30
N LEU A 86 3.64 2.57 3.44
CA LEU A 86 4.30 3.85 3.75
C LEU A 86 3.55 4.67 4.80
N VAL A 87 2.22 4.72 4.72
CA VAL A 87 1.40 5.39 5.74
C VAL A 87 1.56 4.72 7.09
N MET A 88 1.64 3.39 7.12
CA MET A 88 1.91 2.67 8.37
C MET A 88 3.32 2.91 8.89
N ALA A 89 4.31 3.10 8.01
CA ALA A 89 5.65 3.49 8.39
C ALA A 89 5.75 4.92 8.95
N ALA A 90 4.88 5.83 8.49
CA ALA A 90 4.81 7.21 8.96
C ALA A 90 4.15 7.32 10.36
N ILE A 91 3.17 6.47 10.63
CA ILE A 91 2.41 6.50 11.88
C ILE A 91 3.12 5.65 12.94
N SER A 92 3.06 6.10 14.19
CA SER A 92 3.47 5.33 15.36
C SER A 92 2.26 5.16 16.26
N PHE A 93 2.12 4.01 16.90
CA PHE A 93 1.03 3.72 17.82
C PHE A 93 1.54 3.65 19.26
N ARG A 94 0.63 3.77 20.22
CA ARG A 94 0.98 3.81 21.65
C ARG A 94 1.76 2.54 22.04
N GLY A 95 2.98 2.72 22.52
CA GLY A 95 3.88 1.61 22.89
C GLY A 95 4.85 1.17 21.80
N ASP A 96 4.79 1.73 20.59
CA ASP A 96 5.76 1.46 19.53
C ASP A 96 7.08 2.20 19.79
N ARG A 97 8.07 1.46 20.28
CA ARG A 97 9.45 1.94 20.49
C ARG A 97 10.42 1.56 19.36
N LEU A 98 9.93 0.81 18.37
CA LEU A 98 10.79 0.26 17.31
C LEU A 98 10.83 1.15 16.08
N THR A 99 9.76 1.89 15.80
CA THR A 99 9.74 2.88 14.72
C THR A 99 10.59 4.09 15.08
N LYS A 100 11.75 4.20 14.43
CA LYS A 100 12.65 5.34 14.58
C LYS A 100 12.01 6.57 13.93
N PRO A 101 12.17 7.80 14.49
CA PRO A 101 11.69 9.03 13.87
C PRO A 101 12.14 9.19 12.41
N ALA A 102 13.38 8.81 12.09
CA ALA A 102 13.91 8.82 10.73
C ALA A 102 13.09 7.95 9.76
N SER A 103 12.64 6.76 10.18
CA SER A 103 11.80 5.89 9.35
C SER A 103 10.42 6.50 9.10
N ARG A 104 9.90 7.30 10.04
CA ARG A 104 8.62 7.99 9.91
C ARG A 104 8.71 9.12 8.90
N ILE A 105 9.73 9.95 9.04
CA ILE A 105 10.03 11.04 8.10
C ILE A 105 10.26 10.46 6.71
N ALA A 106 11.05 9.40 6.58
CA ALA A 106 11.26 8.71 5.31
C ALA A 106 9.95 8.18 4.71
N GLY A 107 9.06 7.59 5.50
CA GLY A 107 7.75 7.13 5.04
C GLY A 107 6.86 8.26 4.54
N ILE A 108 6.82 9.39 5.25
CA ILE A 108 6.07 10.60 4.84
C ILE A 108 6.63 11.15 3.53
N VAL A 109 7.94 11.38 3.47
CA VAL A 109 8.62 11.93 2.29
C VAL A 109 8.41 11.01 1.09
N ALA A 110 8.64 9.71 1.26
CA ALA A 110 8.44 8.72 0.20
C ALA A 110 6.98 8.71 -0.30
N TYR A 111 6.00 8.80 0.60
CA TYR A 111 4.59 8.84 0.21
C TYR A 111 4.31 10.05 -0.69
N PHE A 112 4.70 11.26 -0.28
CA PHE A 112 4.43 12.46 -1.09
C PHE A 112 5.23 12.51 -2.39
N VAL A 113 6.48 12.05 -2.38
CA VAL A 113 7.31 11.96 -3.59
C VAL A 113 6.70 10.99 -4.59
N ILE A 114 6.31 9.79 -4.15
CA ILE A 114 5.69 8.80 -5.04
C ILE A 114 4.34 9.32 -5.54
N ALA A 115 3.50 9.89 -4.67
CA ALA A 115 2.22 10.45 -5.09
C ALA A 115 2.38 11.56 -6.15
N PHE A 116 3.36 12.46 -5.97
CA PHE A 116 3.68 13.49 -6.95
C PHE A 116 4.17 12.90 -8.27
N LEU A 117 5.08 11.94 -8.23
CA LEU A 117 5.59 11.28 -9.45
C LEU A 117 4.47 10.55 -10.21
N LEU A 118 3.60 9.82 -9.51
CA LEU A 118 2.46 9.13 -10.13
C LEU A 118 1.50 10.12 -10.76
N PHE A 119 1.16 11.21 -10.06
CA PHE A 119 0.33 12.27 -10.61
C PHE A 119 0.96 12.88 -11.87
N TRP A 120 2.24 13.24 -11.80
CA TRP A 120 2.99 13.81 -12.92
C TRP A 120 3.07 12.87 -14.13
N LEU A 121 3.26 11.58 -13.90
CA LEU A 121 3.26 10.56 -14.97
C LEU A 121 1.88 10.42 -15.61
N GLY A 122 0.81 10.38 -14.81
CA GLY A 122 -0.55 10.31 -15.33
C GLY A 122 -0.95 11.55 -16.14
N MET A 123 -0.45 12.73 -15.78
CA MET A 123 -0.65 13.96 -16.55
C MET A 123 0.05 13.97 -17.92
N LYS A 124 1.07 13.13 -18.11
CA LYS A 124 1.85 13.04 -19.37
C LYS A 124 1.31 12.01 -20.36
N ARG A 125 0.22 11.34 -19.99
CA ARG A 125 -0.36 10.23 -20.73
C ARG A 125 -1.47 10.70 -21.66
#